data_AF-A0A819JSV1-F1
#
_entry.id   AF-A0A819JSV1-F1
#
_cell.length_a   1.000
_cell.length_b   1.000
_cell.length_c   1.000
_cell.angle_alpha   90.00
_cell.angle_beta   90.00
_cell.angle_gamma   90.00
#
_symmetry.space_group_name_H-M   'P 1'
#
loop_
_entity.id
_entity.type
_entity.pdbx_description
1 polymer ?
#
loop_
_entity_poly.entity_id
_entity_poly.type
_entity_poly.pdbx_seq_one_letter_code
_entity_poly.pdbx_strand_id
1 'polypeptide(L)'
;MESITKFDRTPTMSTYLVAYVVGEYDYIETKDSNGISMRVYTPLGKKEHGTFALDLASKVLPFYAEYFNIKYPIAKADQIAIPDFASRAMENWGLITYREIALLIDPKS
;
A
#
# COMPACT_ATOMS: atom_id res chain seq x y z
N MET A 1 16.63 2.30 -24.59
CA MET A 1 15.41 3.11 -24.57
C MET A 1 15.18 3.48 -23.11
N GLU A 2 15.25 4.75 -22.74
CA GLU A 2 15.03 5.16 -21.35
C GLU A 2 13.54 5.07 -21.04
N SER A 3 13.18 4.40 -19.94
CA SER A 3 11.80 4.33 -19.46
C SER A 3 11.57 5.47 -18.46
N ILE A 4 10.56 6.31 -18.73
CA ILE A 4 10.18 7.42 -17.86
C ILE A 4 8.79 7.13 -17.28
N THR A 5 8.71 7.00 -15.97
CA THR A 5 7.43 6.91 -15.24
C THR A 5 7.06 8.27 -14.68
N LYS A 6 5.84 8.74 -14.96
CA LYS A 6 5.27 9.98 -14.40
C LYS A 6 4.15 9.64 -13.42
N PHE A 7 4.16 10.30 -12.27
CA PHE A 7 3.12 10.19 -11.25
C PHE A 7 2.29 11.47 -11.19
N ASP A 8 1.04 11.36 -10.74
CA ASP A 8 0.18 12.51 -10.49
C ASP A 8 0.75 13.39 -9.38
N ARG A 9 0.38 14.67 -9.42
CA ARG A 9 0.75 15.63 -8.37
C ARG A 9 0.08 15.23 -7.05
N THR A 10 0.87 15.16 -5.98
CA THR A 10 0.34 14.87 -4.64
C THR A 10 -0.49 16.04 -4.09
N PRO A 11 -1.39 15.78 -3.14
CA PRO A 11 -1.87 16.84 -2.26
C PRO A 11 -0.71 17.51 -1.51
N THR A 12 -0.97 18.65 -0.88
CA THR A 12 0.00 19.28 0.03
C THR A 12 0.31 18.34 1.18
N MET A 13 1.59 17.97 1.33
CA MET A 13 2.06 17.06 2.35
C MET A 13 3.46 17.44 2.83
N SER A 14 3.82 17.01 4.03
CA SER A 14 5.17 17.20 4.56
C SER A 14 6.20 16.41 3.75
N THR A 15 7.42 16.93 3.64
CA THR A 15 8.49 16.32 2.82
C THR A 15 8.86 14.90 3.23
N TYR A 16 8.73 14.54 4.51
CA TYR A 16 9.03 13.19 5.01
C TYR A 16 8.10 12.09 4.47
N LEU A 17 6.95 12.45 3.91
CA LEU A 17 5.99 11.51 3.33
C LEU A 17 6.29 11.14 1.88
N VAL A 18 7.24 11.81 1.23
CA VAL A 18 7.66 11.49 -0.15
C VAL A 18 8.23 10.06 -0.18
N ALA A 19 7.71 9.24 -1.08
CA ALA A 19 8.20 7.88 -1.31
C ALA A 19 8.06 7.47 -2.78
N TYR A 20 8.99 6.65 -3.23
CA TYR A 20 8.93 5.91 -4.48
C TYR A 20 9.73 4.61 -4.31
N VAL A 21 9.29 3.55 -4.98
CA VAL A 21 9.96 2.25 -4.97
C VAL A 21 10.17 1.81 -6.42
N VAL A 22 11.35 1.27 -6.69
CA VAL A 22 11.71 0.71 -8.00
C VAL A 22 12.17 -0.72 -7.75
N GLY A 23 11.52 -1.68 -8.41
CA GLY A 23 11.84 -3.09 -8.30
C GLY A 23 10.75 -3.97 -8.91
N GLU A 24 11.00 -5.27 -8.92
CA GLU A 24 10.05 -6.27 -9.41
C GLU A 24 9.22 -6.81 -8.25
N TYR A 25 7.90 -6.64 -8.35
CA TYR A 25 6.94 -7.02 -7.31
C TYR A 25 5.71 -7.65 -7.95
N ASP A 26 5.12 -8.63 -7.25
CA ASP A 26 3.75 -9.03 -7.49
C ASP A 26 2.81 -8.10 -6.72
N TYR A 27 1.54 -8.05 -7.12
CA TYR A 27 0.51 -7.41 -6.30
C TYR A 27 -0.85 -8.10 -6.39
N ILE A 28 -1.63 -7.91 -5.33
CA ILE A 28 -3.07 -8.17 -5.30
C ILE A 28 -3.80 -6.84 -5.07
N GLU A 29 -5.00 -6.71 -5.63
CA GLU A 29 -5.77 -5.45 -5.62
C GLU A 29 -7.23 -5.68 -5.23
N THR A 30 -7.81 -4.71 -4.53
CA THR A 30 -9.25 -4.53 -4.38
C THR A 30 -9.61 -3.04 -4.49
N LYS A 31 -10.91 -2.75 -4.63
CA LYS A 31 -11.44 -1.37 -4.66
C LYS A 31 -12.59 -1.23 -3.68
N ASP A 32 -12.66 -0.08 -3.02
CA ASP A 32 -13.82 0.27 -2.20
C ASP A 32 -14.98 0.82 -3.06
N SER A 33 -16.11 1.11 -2.42
CA SER A 33 -17.30 1.69 -3.06
C SER A 33 -17.10 3.11 -3.60
N ASN A 34 -16.05 3.81 -3.16
CA ASN A 34 -15.66 5.13 -3.66
C ASN A 34 -14.66 5.05 -4.81
N GLY A 35 -14.25 3.84 -5.22
CA GLY A 35 -13.32 3.60 -6.32
C GLY A 35 -11.84 3.70 -5.94
N ILE A 36 -11.51 3.77 -4.64
CA ILE A 36 -10.13 3.81 -4.14
C ILE A 36 -9.48 2.45 -4.30
N SER A 37 -8.40 2.38 -5.09
CA SER A 37 -7.59 1.16 -5.25
C SER A 37 -6.77 0.89 -4.00
N MET A 38 -6.91 -0.29 -3.41
CA MET A 38 -6.04 -0.78 -2.35
C MET A 38 -5.21 -1.93 -2.91
N ARG A 39 -3.89 -1.83 -2.79
CA ARG A 39 -2.97 -2.84 -3.32
C ARG A 39 -1.99 -3.30 -2.25
N VAL A 40 -1.67 -4.59 -2.27
CA VAL A 40 -0.58 -5.15 -1.48
C VAL A 40 0.49 -5.66 -2.43
N TYR A 41 1.64 -5.00 -2.43
CA TYR A 41 2.82 -5.37 -3.20
C TYR A 41 3.70 -6.30 -2.37
N THR A 42 4.11 -7.41 -2.98
CA THR A 42 4.93 -8.45 -2.35
C THR A 42 6.15 -8.76 -3.22
N PRO A 43 7.24 -9.31 -2.64
CA PRO A 43 8.27 -9.95 -3.44
C PRO A 43 7.65 -11.00 -4.38
N LEU A 44 8.30 -11.23 -5.52
CA LEU A 44 7.84 -12.20 -6.52
C LEU A 44 7.59 -13.57 -5.88
N GLY A 45 6.47 -14.20 -6.24
CA GLY A 45 6.06 -15.51 -5.75
C GLY A 45 5.41 -15.53 -4.37
N LYS A 46 5.27 -14.37 -3.69
CA LYS A 46 4.65 -14.26 -2.35
C LYS A 46 3.27 -13.60 -2.33
N LYS A 47 2.63 -13.41 -3.49
CA LYS A 47 1.36 -12.68 -3.61
C LYS A 47 0.27 -13.15 -2.64
N GLU A 48 0.17 -14.47 -2.43
CA GLU A 48 -0.85 -15.09 -1.57
C GLU A 48 -0.69 -14.69 -0.10
N HIS A 49 0.53 -14.32 0.32
CA HIS A 49 0.79 -13.91 1.70
C HIS A 49 0.24 -12.50 1.99
N GLY A 50 -0.10 -11.72 0.96
CA GLY A 50 -0.70 -10.41 1.09
C GLY A 50 -2.22 -10.44 1.33
N THR A 51 -2.88 -11.59 1.13
CA THR A 51 -4.35 -11.70 1.09
C THR A 51 -5.01 -11.19 2.37
N PHE A 52 -4.45 -11.54 3.54
CA PHE A 52 -4.96 -11.05 4.81
C PHE A 52 -4.86 -9.52 4.92
N ALA A 53 -3.72 -8.94 4.54
CA ALA A 53 -3.52 -7.49 4.59
C ALA A 53 -4.46 -6.75 3.62
N LEU A 54 -4.73 -7.31 2.44
CA LEU A 54 -5.65 -6.73 1.47
C LEU A 54 -7.10 -6.76 2.00
N ASP A 55 -7.54 -7.89 2.54
CA ASP A 55 -8.87 -8.03 3.17
C ASP A 55 -9.03 -7.04 4.33
N LEU A 56 -8.02 -6.92 5.20
CA LEU A 56 -8.04 -5.97 6.30
C LEU A 56 -8.10 -4.51 5.81
N ALA A 57 -7.28 -4.14 4.83
CA ALA A 57 -7.29 -2.79 4.27
C ALA A 57 -8.65 -2.42 3.67
N SER A 58 -9.30 -3.39 3.00
CA SER A 58 -10.64 -3.19 2.42
C SER A 58 -11.72 -2.87 3.46
N LYS A 59 -11.50 -3.22 4.73
CA LYS A 59 -12.41 -2.94 5.85
C LYS A 59 -11.98 -1.68 6.62
N VAL A 60 -10.67 -1.54 6.86
CA VAL A 60 -10.11 -0.47 7.68
C VAL A 60 -10.21 0.89 6.99
N LEU A 61 -9.95 0.97 5.69
CA LEU A 61 -9.97 2.26 4.98
C LEU A 61 -11.38 2.86 4.93
N PRO A 62 -12.45 2.12 4.56
CA PRO A 62 -13.82 2.63 4.65
C PRO A 62 -14.24 2.93 6.09
N PHE A 63 -13.85 2.09 7.05
CA PHE A 63 -14.14 2.31 8.47
C PHE A 63 -13.61 3.67 8.94
N TYR A 64 -12.34 4.01 8.67
CA TYR A 64 -11.79 5.29 9.08
C TYR A 64 -12.38 6.47 8.31
N ALA A 65 -12.75 6.28 7.04
CA ALA A 65 -13.44 7.32 6.28
C ALA A 65 -14.80 7.67 6.89
N GLU A 66 -15.57 6.66 7.31
CA GLU A 66 -16.84 6.83 8.03
C GLU A 66 -16.62 7.42 9.43
N TYR A 67 -15.72 6.82 10.21
CA TYR A 67 -15.47 7.20 11.60
C TYR A 67 -15.03 8.66 11.75
N PHE A 68 -14.12 9.13 10.88
CA PHE A 68 -13.67 10.52 10.90
C PHE A 68 -14.57 11.45 10.10
N ASN A 69 -15.55 10.91 9.36
CA ASN A 69 -16.37 11.64 8.40
C ASN A 69 -15.54 12.45 7.39
N ILE A 70 -14.40 11.87 6.96
CA ILE A 70 -13.44 12.46 6.02
C ILE A 70 -13.06 11.39 5.01
N LYS A 71 -13.33 11.64 3.72
CA LYS A 71 -12.96 10.72 2.65
C LYS A 71 -11.45 10.61 2.48
N TYR A 72 -10.98 9.44 2.06
CA TYR A 72 -9.59 9.28 1.65
C TYR A 72 -9.29 10.15 0.41
N PRO A 73 -8.28 11.05 0.44
CA PRO A 73 -8.19 12.13 -0.52
C PRO A 73 -7.42 11.81 -1.81
N ILE A 74 -6.91 10.58 -1.96
CA ILE A 74 -6.15 10.16 -3.14
C ILE A 74 -6.70 8.84 -3.68
N ALA A 75 -6.55 8.60 -4.98
CA ALA A 75 -7.22 7.50 -5.69
C ALA A 75 -6.75 6.08 -5.30
N LYS A 76 -5.69 5.95 -4.50
CA LYS A 76 -5.09 4.67 -4.15
C LYS A 76 -4.38 4.67 -2.80
N ALA A 77 -4.39 3.51 -2.13
CA ALA A 77 -3.62 3.21 -0.93
C ALA A 77 -2.82 1.92 -1.16
N ASP A 78 -1.55 2.06 -1.52
CA ASP A 78 -0.65 0.92 -1.71
C ASP A 78 0.04 0.58 -0.39
N GLN A 79 0.22 -0.72 -0.14
CA GLN A 79 1.01 -1.27 0.95
C GLN A 79 2.09 -2.15 0.32
N ILE A 80 3.37 -1.92 0.64
CA ILE A 80 4.48 -2.67 0.04
C ILE A 80 5.35 -3.32 1.10
N ALA A 81 5.57 -4.62 0.94
CA ALA A 81 6.52 -5.38 1.74
C ALA A 81 7.93 -5.24 1.17
N ILE A 82 8.83 -4.62 1.93
CA ILE A 82 10.23 -4.40 1.61
C ILE A 82 11.09 -5.39 2.42
N PRO A 83 11.95 -6.20 1.77
CA PRO A 83 12.75 -7.22 2.46
C PRO A 83 13.70 -6.65 3.52
N ASP A 84 14.37 -5.53 3.22
CA ASP A 84 15.26 -4.84 4.14
C ASP A 84 14.74 -3.43 4.40
N PHE A 85 14.04 -3.28 5.53
CA PHE A 85 13.44 -2.02 5.94
C PHE A 85 13.80 -1.73 7.39
N ALA A 86 14.39 -0.57 7.69
CA ALA A 86 14.91 -0.29 9.02
C ALA A 86 13.81 -0.27 10.10
N SER A 87 12.68 0.38 9.82
CA SER A 87 11.51 0.44 10.70
C SER A 87 10.58 -0.76 10.51
N ARG A 88 9.49 -0.87 11.29
CA ARG A 88 8.45 -1.91 11.04
C ARG A 88 7.52 -1.53 9.89
N ALA A 89 7.11 -0.27 9.84
CA ALA A 89 6.30 0.33 8.79
C ALA A 89 6.56 1.84 8.71
N MET A 90 6.11 2.49 7.63
CA MET A 90 6.10 3.95 7.45
C MET A 90 4.90 4.37 6.59
N GLU A 91 4.16 5.38 7.05
CA GLU A 91 2.87 5.84 6.53
C GLU A 91 2.94 6.79 5.32
N ASN A 92 3.90 6.59 4.41
CA ASN A 92 4.05 7.45 3.24
C ASN A 92 2.73 7.51 2.44
N TRP A 93 2.28 8.72 2.12
CA TRP A 93 0.89 8.93 1.70
C TRP A 93 0.61 8.26 0.35
N GLY A 94 -0.23 7.23 0.38
CA GLY A 94 -0.58 6.41 -0.78
C GLY A 94 0.40 5.27 -1.06
N LEU A 95 1.55 5.18 -0.38
CA LEU A 95 2.53 4.10 -0.54
C LEU A 95 3.12 3.70 0.81
N ILE A 96 2.32 3.04 1.64
CA ILE A 96 2.72 2.63 2.98
C ILE A 96 3.75 1.50 2.85
N THR A 97 4.91 1.66 3.48
CA THR A 97 6.02 0.70 3.41
C THR A 97 6.08 -0.14 4.68
N TYR A 98 6.42 -1.43 4.56
CA TYR A 98 6.47 -2.38 5.66
C TYR A 98 7.70 -3.28 5.55
N ARG A 99 8.23 -3.76 6.69
CA ARG A 99 8.99 -5.03 6.67
C ARG A 99 8.05 -6.16 6.27
N GLU A 100 8.57 -7.17 5.57
CA GLU A 100 7.76 -8.35 5.19
C GLU A 100 6.96 -8.94 6.37
N ILE A 101 7.62 -9.14 7.52
CA ILE A 101 6.99 -9.72 8.72
C ILE A 101 5.86 -8.88 9.33
N ALA A 102 5.71 -7.62 8.91
CA ALA A 102 4.66 -6.72 9.38
C ALA A 102 3.45 -6.64 8.43
N LEU A 103 3.56 -7.21 7.22
CA LEU A 103 2.51 -7.14 6.20
C LEU A 103 2.09 -8.52 5.68
N LEU A 104 3.03 -9.45 5.56
CA LEU A 104 2.81 -10.75 4.91
C LEU A 104 2.54 -11.83 5.96
N ILE A 105 1.52 -12.64 5.72
CA ILE A 105 1.16 -13.80 6.54
C ILE A 105 1.14 -15.03 5.65
N ASP A 106 1.89 -16.08 6.01
CA ASP A 106 1.83 -17.36 5.31
C ASP A 106 0.49 -18.07 5.64
N PRO A 107 -0.38 -18.32 4.64
CA PRO A 107 -1.67 -18.99 4.86
C PRO A 107 -1.56 -20.42 5.41
N LYS A 108 -0.37 -21.04 5.39
CA LYS A 108 -0.11 -22.41 5.85
C LYS A 108 0.49 -22.48 7.27
N SER A 109 0.69 -21.34 7.92
CA SER A 109 1.19 -21.29 9.31
C SER A 109 0.17 -21.76 10.34
#